data_AF-A0A0Q6FG86-F1
#
_entry.id   AF-A0A0Q6FG86-F1
#
_cell.length_a   1.000
_cell.length_b   1.000
_cell.length_c   1.000
_cell.angle_alpha   90.00
_cell.angle_beta   90.00
_cell.angle_gamma   90.00
#
_symmetry.space_group_name_H-M   'P 1'
#
loop_
_entity.id
_entity.type
_entity.pdbx_description
1 polymer ?
#
loop_
_entity_poly.entity_id
_entity_poly.type
_entity_poly.pdbx_seq_one_letter_code
_entity_poly.pdbx_strand_id
1 'polypeptide(L)'
;MKVSLLDRSRTRLHEPDAEALHGSVARAVHAERVGYDRFWVAEHHGDSAAHVTISLDVLVADDDSSARRLALPEAWAMARSRQTGGVPAAGARRGRRGRPAVGPGGAAGGEPAGLGHDREPRQRAATPRPAGGVDGADEVMSSASTYDREALAESDELLLELLA
;
A
#
# COMPACT_ATOMS: atom_id res chain seq x y z
N MET A 1 37.23 18.51 -14.75
CA MET A 1 36.12 17.60 -15.10
C MET A 1 34.89 18.46 -15.38
N LYS A 2 34.14 18.21 -16.45
CA LYS A 2 32.93 18.99 -16.77
C LYS A 2 31.74 18.46 -15.97
N VAL A 3 30.93 19.36 -15.44
CA VAL A 3 29.72 19.04 -14.67
C VAL A 3 28.53 19.71 -15.34
N SER A 4 27.46 18.96 -15.62
CA SER A 4 26.21 19.45 -16.19
C SER A 4 25.06 19.19 -15.22
N LEU A 5 23.95 19.90 -15.40
CA LEU A 5 22.79 19.85 -14.52
C LEU A 5 21.54 19.45 -15.33
N LEU A 6 20.83 18.42 -14.86
CA LEU A 6 19.50 18.05 -15.35
C LEU A 6 18.45 18.53 -14.36
N ASP A 7 17.49 19.30 -14.85
CA ASP A 7 16.34 19.77 -14.10
C ASP A 7 15.09 18.98 -14.50
N ARG A 8 14.30 18.59 -13.50
CA ARG A 8 13.06 17.84 -13.71
C ARG A 8 11.80 18.70 -13.58
N SER A 9 11.97 20.03 -13.46
CA SER A 9 10.87 20.99 -13.34
C SER A 9 9.77 20.55 -12.35
N ARG A 10 10.17 20.09 -11.16
CA ARG A 10 9.21 19.55 -10.18
C ARG A 10 8.29 20.65 -9.68
N THR A 11 6.98 20.40 -9.73
CA THR A 11 5.96 21.17 -9.04
C THR A 11 6.08 20.96 -7.52
N ARG A 12 5.49 21.88 -6.76
CA ARG A 12 5.46 21.86 -5.29
C ARG A 12 4.02 21.88 -4.82
N LEU A 13 3.78 21.21 -3.69
CA LEU A 13 2.46 21.21 -3.08
C LEU A 13 2.08 22.64 -2.67
N HIS A 14 0.84 23.04 -2.97
CA HIS A 14 0.29 24.37 -2.70
C HIS A 14 0.92 25.52 -3.51
N GLU A 15 1.67 25.22 -4.57
CA GLU A 15 2.14 26.22 -5.53
C GLU A 15 1.47 25.97 -6.90
N PRO A 16 1.16 27.02 -7.67
CA PRO A 16 0.70 26.86 -9.05
C PRO A 16 1.79 26.17 -9.90
N ASP A 17 1.39 25.30 -10.82
CA ASP A 17 2.33 24.59 -11.71
C ASP A 17 3.27 25.53 -12.49
N ALA A 18 2.80 26.74 -12.82
CA ALA A 18 3.60 27.77 -13.48
C ALA A 18 4.85 28.19 -12.68
N GLU A 19 4.82 28.08 -11.34
CA GLU A 19 5.99 28.37 -10.49
C GLU A 19 7.13 27.39 -10.73
N ALA A 20 6.85 26.16 -11.18
CA ALA A 20 7.89 25.20 -11.54
C ALA A 20 8.75 25.72 -12.71
N LEU A 21 8.13 26.42 -13.68
CA LEU A 21 8.85 27.01 -14.82
C LEU A 21 9.72 28.19 -14.37
N HIS A 22 9.19 29.08 -13.52
CA HIS A 22 9.98 30.17 -12.93
C HIS A 22 11.16 29.65 -12.10
N GLY A 23 10.93 28.57 -11.33
CA GLY A 23 11.97 27.86 -10.60
C GLY A 23 13.06 27.27 -11.49
N SER A 24 12.69 26.63 -12.61
CA SER A 24 13.65 26.11 -13.59
C SER A 24 14.50 27.22 -14.20
N VAL A 25 13.92 28.38 -14.54
CA VAL A 25 14.68 29.54 -15.04
C VAL A 25 15.65 30.07 -14.00
N ALA A 26 15.18 30.28 -12.76
CA ALA A 26 16.05 30.74 -11.67
C ALA A 26 17.21 29.76 -11.41
N ARG A 27 16.95 28.46 -11.52
CA ARG A 27 17.97 27.41 -11.38
C ARG A 27 18.96 27.40 -12.54
N ALA A 28 18.52 27.64 -13.78
CA ALA A 28 19.41 27.76 -14.94
C ALA A 28 20.36 28.95 -14.80
N VAL A 29 19.84 30.12 -14.40
CA VAL A 29 20.65 31.32 -14.11
C VAL A 29 21.67 31.05 -13.00
N HIS A 30 21.27 30.31 -11.97
CA HIS A 30 22.21 29.90 -10.92
C HIS A 30 23.29 28.93 -11.44
N ALA A 31 22.90 27.94 -12.24
CA ALA A 31 23.81 26.95 -12.81
C ALA A 31 24.88 27.60 -13.69
N GLU A 32 24.50 28.57 -14.51
CA GLU A 32 25.42 29.38 -15.29
C GLU A 32 26.39 30.15 -14.40
N ARG A 33 25.87 30.86 -13.38
CA ARG A 33 26.69 31.66 -12.45
C ARG A 33 27.75 30.84 -11.71
N VAL A 34 27.46 29.57 -11.39
CA VAL A 34 28.39 28.70 -10.66
C VAL A 34 29.22 27.79 -11.58
N GLY A 35 29.10 27.93 -12.90
CA GLY A 35 30.00 27.31 -13.87
C GLY A 35 29.65 25.90 -14.34
N TYR A 36 28.36 25.52 -14.36
CA TYR A 36 27.94 24.27 -15.02
C TYR A 36 28.12 24.36 -16.54
N ASP A 37 28.57 23.26 -17.17
CA ASP A 37 28.86 23.18 -18.61
C ASP A 37 27.59 23.16 -19.47
N ARG A 38 26.50 22.55 -18.96
CA ARG A 38 25.20 22.47 -19.64
C ARG A 38 24.06 22.40 -18.64
N PHE A 39 22.90 22.90 -19.05
CA PHE A 39 21.63 22.78 -18.35
C PHE A 39 20.63 22.05 -19.25
N TRP A 40 20.07 20.94 -18.77
CA TRP A 40 19.07 20.12 -19.48
C TRP A 40 17.76 20.17 -18.72
N VAL A 41 16.63 20.09 -19.42
CA VAL A 41 15.30 19.96 -18.84
C VAL A 41 14.71 18.62 -19.28
N ALA A 42 14.18 17.86 -18.33
CA ALA A 42 13.47 16.61 -18.62
C ALA A 42 12.04 16.88 -19.10
N GLU A 43 11.58 16.07 -20.04
CA GLU A 43 10.17 16.02 -20.44
C GLU A 43 9.48 14.86 -19.70
N HIS A 44 8.31 15.14 -19.15
CA HIS A 44 7.49 14.17 -18.44
C HIS A 44 6.06 14.24 -18.98
N HIS A 45 5.56 13.14 -19.53
CA HIS A 45 4.16 12.99 -19.90
C HIS A 45 3.47 12.11 -18.85
N GLY A 46 2.47 12.67 -18.18
CA GLY A 46 1.72 12.07 -17.07
C GLY A 46 1.02 13.17 -16.28
N ASP A 47 -0.01 12.83 -15.52
CA ASP A 47 -0.67 13.79 -14.66
C ASP A 47 0.35 14.34 -13.63
N SER A 48 0.48 15.65 -13.53
CA SER A 48 1.49 16.32 -12.67
C SER A 48 1.19 16.13 -11.18
N ALA A 49 -0.02 15.66 -10.87
CA ALA A 49 -0.47 15.38 -9.52
C ALA A 49 0.30 14.22 -8.89
N ALA A 50 0.61 14.34 -7.60
CA ALA A 50 1.10 13.20 -6.85
C ALA A 50 -0.03 12.18 -6.73
N HIS A 51 0.14 11.00 -7.33
CA HIS A 51 -0.80 9.89 -7.21
C HIS A 51 -0.42 9.00 -6.01
N VAL A 52 -1.35 8.83 -5.08
CA VAL A 52 -1.18 8.03 -3.86
C VAL A 52 -2.04 6.78 -3.96
N THR A 53 -1.39 5.65 -4.27
CA THR A 53 -2.02 4.31 -4.18
C THR A 53 -1.73 3.69 -2.82
N ILE A 54 -2.76 3.24 -2.11
CA ILE A 54 -2.62 2.42 -0.90
C ILE A 54 -2.83 0.95 -1.26
N SER A 55 -1.82 0.12 -1.03
CA SER A 55 -1.92 -1.33 -1.17
C SER A 55 -2.37 -1.96 0.14
N LEU A 56 -3.45 -2.75 0.12
CA LEU A 56 -4.00 -3.44 1.29
C LEU A 56 -4.31 -4.91 0.96
N ASP A 57 -4.12 -5.78 1.94
CA ASP A 57 -4.60 -7.17 1.86
C ASP A 57 -6.09 -7.19 2.20
N VAL A 58 -6.93 -7.05 1.17
CA VAL A 58 -8.39 -7.03 1.29
C VAL A 58 -8.98 -8.39 0.93
N LEU A 59 -9.66 -9.03 1.88
CA LEU A 59 -10.42 -10.26 1.66
C LEU A 59 -11.85 -10.08 2.17
N VAL A 60 -12.81 -10.38 1.29
CA VAL A 60 -14.24 -10.22 1.52
C VAL A 60 -14.91 -11.58 1.47
N ALA A 61 -15.86 -11.81 2.36
CA ALA A 61 -16.71 -12.99 2.37
C ALA A 61 -18.07 -12.64 2.98
N ASP A 62 -19.04 -13.56 2.89
CA ASP A 62 -20.40 -13.37 3.39
C ASP A 62 -20.49 -13.05 4.89
N ASP A 63 -19.50 -13.49 5.67
CA ASP A 63 -19.45 -13.30 7.12
C ASP A 63 -18.02 -13.18 7.66
N ASP A 64 -17.89 -12.54 8.83
CA ASP A 64 -16.62 -12.33 9.54
C ASP A 64 -15.79 -13.59 9.73
N SER A 65 -16.45 -14.72 10.05
CA SER A 65 -15.74 -15.97 10.29
C SER A 65 -15.15 -16.51 9.01
N SER A 66 -15.87 -16.38 7.90
CA SER A 66 -15.41 -16.76 6.57
C SER A 66 -14.27 -15.87 6.08
N ALA A 67 -14.39 -14.54 6.22
CA ALA A 67 -13.33 -13.60 5.87
C ALA A 67 -12.04 -13.85 6.69
N ARG A 68 -12.19 -14.06 8.01
CA ARG A 68 -11.07 -14.43 8.88
C ARG A 68 -10.39 -15.72 8.45
N ARG A 69 -11.16 -16.76 8.09
CA ARG A 69 -10.59 -18.03 7.61
C ARG A 69 -9.82 -17.85 6.31
N LEU A 70 -10.34 -17.02 5.39
CA LEU A 70 -9.73 -16.76 4.10
C LEU A 70 -8.38 -16.03 4.23
N ALA A 71 -8.25 -15.13 5.22
CA ALA A 71 -7.03 -14.34 5.49
C ALA A 71 -5.91 -15.10 6.22
N LEU A 72 -6.22 -16.18 6.93
CA LEU A 72 -5.24 -16.89 7.76
C LEU A 72 -4.02 -17.45 7.00
N PRO A 73 -4.14 -18.06 5.80
CA PRO A 73 -3.01 -18.64 5.09
C PRO A 73 -1.91 -17.63 4.77
N GLU A 74 -2.27 -16.45 4.26
CA GLU A 74 -1.33 -15.38 3.93
C GLU A 74 -0.78 -14.68 5.17
N ALA A 75 -1.62 -14.37 6.15
CA ALA A 75 -1.17 -13.80 7.42
C ALA A 75 -0.10 -14.71 8.08
N TRP A 76 -0.29 -16.02 8.02
CA TRP A 76 0.69 -16.98 8.52
C TRP A 76 1.97 -17.03 7.66
N ALA A 77 1.84 -17.03 6.33
CA ALA A 77 2.98 -17.01 5.43
C ALA A 77 3.85 -15.75 5.62
N MET A 78 3.21 -14.58 5.75
CA MET A 78 3.86 -13.31 6.06
C MET A 78 4.54 -13.32 7.43
N ALA A 79 3.86 -13.80 8.47
CA ALA A 79 4.43 -13.92 9.82
C ALA A 79 5.67 -14.84 9.84
N ARG A 80 5.65 -15.94 9.08
CA ARG A 80 6.78 -16.85 8.92
C ARG A 80 7.91 -16.21 8.12
N SER A 81 7.60 -15.52 7.03
CA SER A 81 8.59 -14.81 6.21
C SER A 81 9.44 -13.86 7.03
N ARG A 82 8.83 -13.10 7.94
CA ARG A 82 9.55 -12.19 8.85
C ARG A 82 10.51 -12.90 9.82
N GLN A 83 10.30 -14.18 10.11
CA GLN A 83 11.17 -14.97 10.99
C GLN A 83 12.28 -15.69 10.24
N THR A 84 11.99 -16.16 9.02
CA THR A 84 12.89 -17.06 8.28
C THR A 84 13.53 -16.43 7.05
N GLY A 85 13.13 -15.22 6.66
CA GLY A 85 13.61 -14.54 5.45
C GLY A 85 13.13 -15.15 4.14
N GLY A 86 12.22 -16.12 4.18
CA GLY A 86 11.67 -16.79 3.00
C GLY A 86 10.16 -16.92 3.09
N VAL A 87 9.46 -16.71 1.97
CA VAL A 87 7.99 -16.77 1.89
C VAL A 87 7.55 -18.23 1.68
N PRO A 88 7.01 -18.91 2.71
CA PRO A 88 6.49 -20.26 2.50
C PRO A 88 5.21 -20.20 1.66
N ALA A 89 4.92 -21.26 0.92
CA ALA A 89 3.63 -21.39 0.26
C ALA A 89 2.49 -21.23 1.28
N ALA A 90 1.52 -20.37 0.96
CA ALA A 90 0.27 -20.31 1.72
C ALA A 90 -0.34 -21.71 1.69
N GLY A 91 -0.49 -22.36 2.85
CA GLY A 91 -1.07 -23.68 2.92
C GLY A 91 -2.53 -23.59 3.37
N ALA A 92 -3.41 -24.46 2.85
CA ALA A 92 -4.72 -24.73 3.45
C ALA A 92 -4.54 -25.35 4.85
N ARG A 93 -4.18 -24.55 5.85
CA ARG A 93 -4.11 -25.05 7.22
C ARG A 93 -5.51 -25.15 7.79
N ARG A 94 -6.22 -26.25 7.50
CA ARG A 94 -7.27 -26.75 8.40
C ARG A 94 -6.61 -27.29 9.66
N GLY A 95 -6.76 -26.59 10.78
CA GLY A 95 -6.62 -27.19 12.12
C GLY A 95 -5.20 -27.32 12.69
N ARG A 96 -4.58 -26.20 13.07
CA ARG A 96 -3.67 -26.21 14.24
C ARG A 96 -4.11 -25.15 15.24
N ARG A 97 -4.74 -25.59 16.35
CA ARG A 97 -4.76 -24.87 17.64
C ARG A 97 -3.36 -24.94 18.27
N GLY A 98 -2.36 -24.43 17.56
CA GLY A 98 -0.97 -24.42 18.02
C GLY A 98 -0.48 -22.99 18.02
N ARG A 99 -0.48 -22.37 19.20
CA ARG A 99 0.17 -21.09 19.46
C ARG A 99 1.62 -21.18 18.93
N PRO A 100 2.10 -20.28 18.07
CA PRO A 100 3.52 -20.25 17.75
C PRO A 100 4.29 -20.12 19.07
N ALA A 101 5.31 -20.93 19.28
CA ALA A 101 6.20 -20.78 20.42
C ALA A 101 6.90 -19.42 20.29
N VAL A 102 6.39 -18.44 21.03
CA VAL A 102 7.06 -17.16 21.26
C VAL A 102 8.23 -17.47 22.16
N GLY A 103 9.45 -17.38 21.63
CA GLY A 103 10.66 -17.43 22.44
C GLY A 103 10.59 -16.34 23.54
N PRO A 104 11.16 -16.59 24.73
CA PRO A 104 11.08 -15.66 25.85
C PRO A 104 11.91 -14.41 25.51
N GLY A 105 11.28 -13.39 24.91
CA GLY A 105 11.95 -12.14 24.55
C GLY A 105 11.36 -11.35 23.37
N GLY A 106 10.42 -11.90 22.60
CA GLY A 106 9.76 -11.17 21.50
C GLY A 106 8.40 -10.63 21.93
N ALA A 107 8.27 -9.30 21.99
CA ALA A 107 7.12 -8.59 22.52
C ALA A 107 5.75 -9.04 21.97
N ALA A 108 4.78 -8.91 22.88
CA ALA A 108 3.34 -8.94 22.73
C ALA A 108 2.78 -8.40 21.40
N GLY A 109 1.65 -8.99 21.00
CA GLY A 109 0.51 -8.21 20.52
C GLY A 109 0.67 -7.53 19.18
N GLY A 110 0.72 -8.33 18.12
CA GLY A 110 0.07 -7.93 16.87
C GLY A 110 -1.22 -8.72 16.76
N GLU A 111 -2.34 -8.22 17.26
CA GLU A 111 -3.57 -8.48 16.51
C GLU A 111 -3.27 -8.06 15.06
N PRO A 112 -3.73 -8.80 14.04
CA PRO A 112 -3.78 -8.21 12.72
C PRO A 112 -4.55 -6.90 12.88
N ALA A 113 -3.87 -5.77 12.65
CA ALA A 113 -4.53 -4.48 12.57
C ALA A 113 -5.57 -4.62 11.46
N GLY A 114 -6.83 -4.80 11.82
CA GLY A 114 -7.85 -5.15 10.84
C GLY A 114 -9.14 -5.82 11.35
N LEU A 115 -9.15 -6.42 12.54
CA LEU A 115 -10.37 -7.07 13.04
C LEU A 115 -11.21 -6.11 13.88
N GLY A 116 -11.89 -5.18 13.20
CA GLY A 116 -13.00 -4.43 13.79
C GLY A 116 -14.09 -5.40 14.25
N HIS A 117 -14.47 -5.32 15.52
CA HIS A 117 -15.60 -6.05 16.09
C HIS A 117 -16.81 -5.13 16.10
N ASP A 118 -17.67 -5.23 15.08
CA ASP A 118 -18.99 -4.61 15.12
C ASP A 118 -20.03 -5.67 15.46
N ARG A 119 -20.39 -5.72 16.75
CA ARG A 119 -21.55 -6.48 17.23
C ARG A 119 -22.80 -5.65 16.95
N GLU A 120 -23.39 -5.78 15.76
CA GLU A 120 -24.82 -5.61 15.49
C GLU A 120 -25.10 -5.98 14.01
N PRO A 121 -26.12 -6.82 13.72
CA PRO A 121 -26.39 -7.27 12.37
C PRO A 121 -27.21 -6.22 11.63
N ARG A 122 -26.54 -5.15 11.17
CA ARG A 122 -27.01 -4.22 10.14
C ARG A 122 -25.91 -3.23 9.80
N GLN A 123 -25.55 -3.22 8.52
CA GLN A 123 -24.92 -2.13 7.78
C GLN A 123 -23.40 -1.98 7.89
N ARG A 124 -22.80 -2.04 6.69
CA ARG A 124 -21.44 -1.69 6.29
C ARG A 124 -20.38 -2.73 6.64
N ALA A 125 -19.87 -3.34 5.57
CA ALA A 125 -18.62 -4.06 5.54
C ALA A 125 -17.58 -3.33 6.42
N ALA A 126 -17.04 -4.05 7.38
CA ALA A 126 -15.88 -3.62 8.14
C ALA A 126 -14.70 -3.54 7.17
N THR A 127 -14.58 -2.44 6.44
CA THR A 127 -13.26 -1.94 6.08
C THR A 127 -12.65 -1.52 7.42
N PRO A 128 -11.59 -2.17 7.92
CA PRO A 128 -10.82 -1.58 9.00
C PRO A 128 -10.27 -0.26 8.47
N ARG A 129 -10.95 0.83 8.82
CA ARG A 129 -10.43 2.17 8.58
C ARG A 129 -9.18 2.24 9.45
N PRO A 130 -7.96 2.39 8.88
CA PRO A 130 -6.79 2.66 9.71
C PRO A 130 -7.13 3.88 10.58
N ALA A 131 -6.60 3.93 11.80
CA ALA A 131 -6.73 5.10 12.67
C ALA A 131 -6.04 6.29 11.96
N GLY A 132 -6.78 6.97 11.08
CA GLY A 132 -6.23 7.85 10.04
C GLY A 132 -6.96 7.86 8.69
N GLY A 133 -8.00 7.05 8.44
CA GLY A 133 -8.76 7.08 7.17
C GLY A 133 -7.96 6.58 5.96
N VAL A 134 -8.67 6.20 4.89
CA VAL A 134 -8.14 6.20 3.52
C VAL A 134 -8.28 7.59 2.88
N ASP A 135 -8.53 8.60 3.71
CA ASP A 135 -8.82 9.95 3.27
C ASP A 135 -7.55 10.55 2.64
N GLY A 136 -7.58 10.73 1.31
CA GLY A 136 -6.46 11.27 0.53
C GLY A 136 -5.70 10.25 -0.33
N ALA A 137 -6.12 8.99 -0.39
CA ALA A 137 -5.65 8.06 -1.42
C ALA A 137 -6.40 8.28 -2.74
N ASP A 138 -5.67 8.35 -3.85
CA ASP A 138 -6.25 8.39 -5.19
C ASP A 138 -6.71 7.00 -5.65
N GLU A 139 -6.13 5.94 -5.07
CA GLU A 139 -6.41 4.55 -5.44
C GLU A 139 -6.19 3.60 -4.26
N VAL A 140 -7.03 2.57 -4.17
CA VAL A 140 -6.79 1.40 -3.31
C VAL A 140 -6.49 0.21 -4.20
N MET A 141 -5.30 -0.38 -4.01
CA MET A 141 -4.89 -1.61 -4.68
C MET A 141 -5.09 -2.79 -3.72
N SER A 142 -5.97 -3.72 -4.08
CA SER A 142 -6.07 -5.00 -3.36
C SER A 142 -4.87 -5.87 -3.71
N SER A 143 -4.09 -6.27 -2.70
CA SER A 143 -2.90 -7.13 -2.86
C SER A 143 -3.06 -8.51 -2.23
N ALA A 144 -4.26 -8.85 -1.75
CA ALA A 144 -4.48 -10.08 -1.02
C ALA A 144 -4.18 -11.33 -1.85
N SER A 145 -3.70 -12.36 -1.18
CA SER A 145 -3.49 -13.68 -1.74
C SER A 145 -3.89 -14.74 -0.73
N THR A 146 -4.41 -15.87 -1.19
CA THR A 146 -4.68 -17.01 -0.31
C THR A 146 -4.47 -18.32 -1.05
N TYR A 147 -4.46 -19.42 -0.30
CA TYR A 147 -4.30 -20.75 -0.88
C TYR A 147 -5.50 -21.12 -1.76
N ASP A 148 -6.70 -20.76 -1.32
CA ASP A 148 -7.94 -21.07 -2.03
C ASP A 148 -8.18 -20.04 -3.14
N ARG A 149 -7.91 -20.44 -4.39
CA ARG A 149 -7.96 -19.54 -5.54
C ARG A 149 -9.39 -19.25 -6.00
N GLU A 150 -10.32 -20.16 -5.77
CA GLU A 150 -11.73 -19.94 -6.08
C GLU A 150 -12.32 -18.94 -5.08
N ALA A 151 -12.07 -19.15 -3.78
CA ALA A 151 -12.50 -18.21 -2.75
C ALA A 151 -11.85 -16.82 -2.87
N LEU A 152 -10.62 -16.73 -3.42
CA LEU A 152 -10.01 -15.43 -3.74
C LEU A 152 -10.76 -14.70 -4.86
N ALA A 153 -11.15 -15.41 -5.92
CA ALA A 153 -11.92 -14.82 -7.02
C ALA A 153 -13.31 -14.33 -6.55
N GLU A 154 -14.00 -15.13 -5.74
CA GLU A 154 -15.27 -14.73 -5.11
C GLU A 154 -15.09 -13.49 -4.22
N SER A 155 -14.00 -13.43 -3.44
CA SER A 155 -13.65 -12.26 -2.63
C SER A 155 -13.41 -11.01 -3.49
N ASP A 156 -12.76 -11.14 -4.66
CA ASP A 156 -12.52 -10.02 -5.58
C ASP A 156 -13.84 -9.49 -6.16
N GLU A 157 -14.77 -10.38 -6.52
CA GLU A 157 -16.11 -10.00 -6.99
C GLU A 157 -16.90 -9.28 -5.89
N LEU A 158 -16.94 -9.82 -4.68
CA LEU A 158 -17.60 -9.19 -3.53
C LEU A 158 -17.00 -7.82 -3.17
N LEU A 159 -15.68 -7.65 -3.32
CA LEU A 159 -15.03 -6.36 -3.10
C LEU A 159 -15.52 -5.32 -4.12
N LEU A 160 -15.65 -5.69 -5.39
CA LEU A 160 -16.18 -4.80 -6.42
C LEU A 160 -17.66 -4.46 -6.18
N GLU A 161 -18.47 -5.43 -5.74
CA GLU A 161 -19.86 -5.18 -5.36
C GLU A 161 -20.01 -4.21 -4.18
N LEU A 162 -19.10 -4.28 -3.19
CA LEU A 162 -19.11 -3.36 -2.05
C LEU A 162 -18.68 -1.93 -2.40
N LEU A 163 -17.92 -1.76 -3.48
CA LEU A 163 -17.39 -0.47 -3.92
C LEU A 163 -18.22 0.19 -5.04
N ALA A 164 -19.16 -0.54 -5.64
CA ALA A 164 -20.12 -0.03 -6.63
C ALA A 164 -21.22 0.83 -5.99
#